data_AF-J5K5L3-F1
#
_entry.id   AF-J5K5L3-F1
#
_cell.length_a   1.000
_cell.length_b   1.000
_cell.length_c   1.000
_cell.angle_alpha   90.00
_cell.angle_beta   90.00
_cell.angle_gamma   90.00
#
_symmetry.space_group_name_H-M   'P 1'
#
loop_
_entity.id
_entity.type
_entity.pdbx_description
1 polymer ?
#
loop_
_entity_poly.entity_id
_entity_poly.type
_entity_poly.pdbx_seq_one_letter_code
_entity_poly.pdbx_strand_id
1 'polypeptide(L)'
;MSEKLDPKAVEIFLLENLDFFETRESLLSEMNFKHSQSSASSILERQVLKLREEHKNIIELLKSYIDTASINEDLFNKSKDLTLKILESSSNKKVINKVNESFKKDFNVDKCLLEFFDNKQIDEIEKKTELSMHKGAIHCGSFSNEKMSYLFNGDEKIESLVIAVIVLQEEIGLLKLGSYDRTKYLGDEDTTFIEYIRDVLEKKLMK
;
A
#
# COMPACT_ATOMS: atom_id res chain seq x y z
N MET A 1 38.05 56.34 -0.14
CA MET A 1 39.28 56.35 0.70
C MET A 1 39.20 55.14 1.61
N SER A 2 40.10 54.17 1.46
CA SER A 2 40.09 52.96 2.28
C SER A 2 40.96 53.22 3.50
N GLU A 3 40.34 53.50 4.64
CA GLU A 3 41.04 53.37 5.92
C GLU A 3 41.39 51.88 6.08
N LYS A 4 42.68 51.57 6.12
CA LYS A 4 43.13 50.23 6.49
C LYS A 4 42.84 50.03 7.97
N LEU A 5 41.69 49.43 8.29
CA LEU A 5 41.44 48.94 9.63
C LEU A 5 42.49 47.87 9.98
N ASP A 6 43.04 47.98 11.18
CA ASP A 6 43.90 46.95 11.74
C ASP A 6 43.09 45.67 11.94
N PRO A 7 43.49 44.52 11.36
CA PRO A 7 42.77 43.25 11.51
C PRO A 7 42.50 42.88 12.97
N LYS A 8 43.38 43.23 13.90
CA LYS A 8 43.19 42.97 15.34
C LYS A 8 42.03 43.77 15.94
N ALA A 9 41.83 45.00 15.47
CA ALA A 9 40.71 45.82 15.93
C ALA A 9 39.36 45.25 15.43
N VAL A 10 39.34 44.71 14.21
CA VAL A 10 38.16 44.02 13.66
C VAL A 10 37.87 42.73 14.43
N GLU A 11 38.91 41.98 14.79
CA GLU A 11 38.78 40.74 15.56
C GLU A 11 38.21 40.99 16.96
N ILE A 12 38.74 41.99 17.69
CA ILE A 12 38.21 42.38 19.00
C ILE A 12 36.76 42.83 18.89
N PHE A 13 36.44 43.64 17.87
CA PHE A 13 35.08 44.12 17.64
C PHE A 13 34.09 42.97 17.40
N LEU A 14 34.45 41.96 16.61
CA LEU A 14 33.60 40.79 16.37
C LEU A 14 33.46 39.90 17.61
N LEU A 15 34.50 39.80 18.45
CA LEU A 15 34.44 39.05 19.71
C LEU A 15 33.54 39.72 20.75
N GLU A 16 33.53 41.06 20.77
CA GLU A 16 32.66 41.83 21.67
C GLU A 16 31.19 41.89 21.18
N ASN A 17 30.93 41.60 19.90
CA ASN A 17 29.60 41.66 19.29
C ASN A 17 29.29 40.35 18.57
N LEU A 18 29.02 39.29 19.34
CA LEU A 18 28.79 37.93 18.81
C LEU A 18 27.51 37.80 17.95
N ASP A 19 26.57 38.72 18.11
CA ASP A 19 25.31 38.84 17.38
C ASP A 19 25.44 39.63 16.06
N PHE A 20 26.63 40.19 15.77
CA PHE A 20 26.87 41.06 14.63
C PHE A 20 26.44 40.46 13.27
N PHE A 21 26.51 39.13 13.14
CA PHE A 21 26.14 38.43 11.91
C PHE A 21 24.67 37.98 11.85
N GLU A 22 23.93 37.99 12.96
CA GLU A 22 22.50 37.61 12.98
C GLU A 22 21.65 38.55 12.11
N THR A 23 22.01 39.84 12.07
CA THR A 23 21.30 40.85 11.26
C THR A 23 21.91 41.05 9.87
N ARG A 24 23.01 40.34 9.56
CA ARG A 24 23.85 40.58 8.38
C ARG A 24 24.35 39.29 7.73
N GLU A 25 23.46 38.30 7.61
CA GLU A 25 23.77 36.98 7.03
C GLU A 25 24.31 37.04 5.59
N SER A 26 23.96 38.08 4.83
CA SER A 26 24.48 38.31 3.48
C SER A 26 26.00 38.48 3.43
N LEU A 27 26.62 39.03 4.49
CA LEU A 27 28.08 39.14 4.57
C LEU A 27 28.76 37.78 4.66
N LEU A 28 28.18 36.81 5.38
CA LEU A 28 28.72 35.46 5.49
C LEU A 28 28.71 34.73 4.14
N SER A 29 27.71 35.02 3.30
CA SER A 29 27.55 34.43 1.97
C SER A 29 28.60 34.91 0.97
N GLU A 30 29.16 36.11 1.16
CA GLU A 30 30.20 36.69 0.31
C GLU A 30 31.64 36.41 0.82
N MET A 31 31.79 35.81 2.00
CA MET A 31 33.09 35.49 2.58
C MET A 31 33.72 34.25 1.92
N ASN A 32 34.90 34.44 1.33
CA ASN A 32 35.71 33.34 0.78
C ASN A 32 36.49 32.64 1.90
N PHE A 33 35.94 31.55 2.44
CA PHE A 33 36.65 30.69 3.37
C PHE A 33 37.59 29.75 2.62
N LYS A 34 38.89 29.79 2.94
CA LYS A 34 39.81 28.73 2.51
C LYS A 34 39.46 27.48 3.32
N HIS A 35 39.06 26.43 2.61
CA HIS A 35 38.70 25.13 3.16
C HIS A 35 39.86 24.58 4.02
N SER A 36 39.77 24.72 5.34
CA SER A 36 40.71 24.08 6.26
C SER A 36 40.15 22.73 6.69
N GLN A 37 40.84 21.67 6.31
CA GLN A 37 40.69 20.34 6.91
C GLN A 37 41.01 20.42 8.41
N SER A 38 40.06 20.82 9.25
CA SER A 38 40.15 20.71 10.71
C SER A 38 38.79 20.91 11.35
N SER A 39 38.16 19.80 11.76
CA SER A 39 37.37 19.59 12.99
C SER A 39 36.65 20.78 13.67
N ALA A 40 36.08 21.71 12.91
CA ALA A 40 35.21 22.78 13.40
C ALA A 40 34.24 23.17 12.27
N SER A 41 33.49 22.19 11.77
CA SER A 41 32.37 22.44 10.88
C SER A 41 31.31 23.25 11.63
N SER A 42 31.04 24.44 11.10
CA SER A 42 30.17 25.46 11.67
C SER A 42 28.80 24.88 12.01
N ILE A 43 28.21 25.26 13.15
CA ILE A 43 26.87 24.86 13.58
C ILE A 43 25.85 25.09 12.45
N LEU A 44 26.05 26.13 11.64
CA LEU A 44 25.26 26.43 10.45
C LEU A 44 25.39 25.36 9.35
N GLU A 45 26.59 24.86 9.07
CA GLU A 45 26.76 23.74 8.12
C GLU A 45 26.03 22.49 8.61
N ARG A 46 26.10 22.19 9.92
CA ARG A 46 25.38 21.06 10.51
C ARG A 46 23.87 21.25 10.48
N GLN A 47 23.37 22.47 10.68
CA GLN A 47 21.95 22.80 10.56
C GLN A 47 21.46 22.70 9.11
N VAL A 48 22.21 23.20 8.13
CA VAL A 48 21.88 23.10 6.70
C VAL A 48 21.88 21.64 6.25
N LEU A 49 22.84 20.83 6.70
CA LEU A 49 22.86 19.39 6.43
C LEU A 49 21.63 18.70 7.02
N LYS A 50 21.26 19.00 8.27
CA LYS A 50 20.07 18.44 8.92
C LYS A 50 18.78 18.84 8.18
N LEU A 51 18.63 20.11 7.80
CA LEU A 51 17.47 20.57 7.03
C LEU A 51 17.37 19.89 5.66
N ARG A 52 18.50 19.66 4.99
CA ARG A 52 18.53 18.92 3.72
C ARG A 52 18.11 17.46 3.89
N GLU A 53 18.53 16.83 4.98
CA GLU A 53 18.15 15.46 5.33
C GLU A 53 16.65 15.37 5.64
N GLU A 54 16.12 16.27 6.48
CA GLU A 54 14.68 16.36 6.77
C GLU A 54 13.86 16.61 5.51
N HIS A 55 14.29 17.54 4.65
CA HIS A 55 13.63 17.84 3.38
C HIS A 55 13.65 16.62 2.44
N LYS A 56 14.76 15.89 2.37
CA LYS A 56 14.85 14.65 1.59
C LYS A 56 13.87 13.60 2.12
N ASN A 57 13.81 13.40 3.43
CA ASN A 57 12.90 12.44 4.07
C ASN A 57 11.42 12.80 3.79
N ILE A 58 11.07 14.09 3.85
CA ILE A 58 9.71 14.56 3.51
C ILE A 58 9.38 14.28 2.04
N ILE A 59 10.31 14.53 1.12
CA ILE A 59 10.11 14.23 -0.31
C ILE A 59 9.93 12.73 -0.53
N GLU A 60 10.71 11.88 0.13
CA GLU A 60 10.58 10.43 0.03
C GLU A 60 9.23 9.96 0.58
N LEU A 61 8.78 10.52 1.71
CA LEU A 61 7.46 10.23 2.26
C LEU A 61 6.34 10.70 1.31
N LEU A 62 6.44 11.91 0.76
CA LEU A 62 5.47 12.44 -0.20
C LEU A 62 5.38 11.55 -1.45
N LYS A 63 6.52 11.09 -1.98
CA LYS A 63 6.55 10.14 -3.09
C LYS A 63 5.82 8.85 -2.74
N SER A 64 6.09 8.27 -1.56
CA SER A 64 5.39 7.07 -1.13
C SER A 64 3.87 7.26 -1.06
N TYR A 65 3.38 8.41 -0.57
CA TYR A 65 1.95 8.71 -0.56
C TYR A 65 1.36 8.88 -1.96
N ILE A 66 2.08 9.52 -2.89
CA ILE A 66 1.64 9.64 -4.28
C ILE A 66 1.57 8.26 -4.94
N ASP A 67 2.57 7.40 -4.70
CA ASP A 67 2.60 6.04 -5.24
C ASP A 67 1.44 5.21 -4.70
N THR A 68 1.17 5.26 -3.38
CA THR A 68 -0.01 4.62 -2.77
C THR A 68 -1.31 5.18 -3.33
N ALA A 69 -1.43 6.49 -3.50
CA ALA A 69 -2.63 7.11 -4.07
C ALA A 69 -2.86 6.66 -5.52
N SER A 70 -1.80 6.54 -6.32
CA SER A 70 -1.88 6.04 -7.69
C SER A 70 -2.32 4.58 -7.76
N ILE A 71 -1.81 3.73 -6.86
CA ILE A 71 -2.23 2.32 -6.76
C ILE A 71 -3.70 2.23 -6.37
N ASN A 72 -4.13 3.04 -5.39
CA ASN A 72 -5.52 3.08 -4.94
C ASN A 72 -6.48 3.58 -6.03
N GLU A 73 -6.07 4.58 -6.82
CA GLU A 73 -6.86 5.08 -7.95
C GLU A 73 -7.01 4.01 -9.04
N ASP A 74 -5.94 3.29 -9.38
CA ASP A 74 -6.00 2.17 -10.33
C ASP A 74 -6.93 1.05 -9.83
N LEU A 75 -6.80 0.66 -8.56
CA LEU A 75 -7.66 -0.34 -7.92
C LEU A 75 -9.13 0.08 -7.94
N PHE A 76 -9.42 1.36 -7.64
CA PHE A 76 -10.76 1.91 -7.67
C PHE A 76 -11.36 1.87 -9.09
N ASN A 77 -10.61 2.30 -10.11
CA ASN A 77 -11.06 2.29 -11.49
C ASN A 77 -11.35 0.87 -11.98
N LYS A 78 -10.46 -0.09 -11.69
CA LYS A 78 -10.68 -1.52 -11.99
C LYS A 78 -11.92 -2.08 -11.28
N SER A 79 -12.12 -1.71 -10.02
CA SER A 79 -13.28 -2.15 -9.22
C SER A 79 -14.59 -1.58 -9.76
N LYS A 80 -14.57 -0.31 -10.17
CA LYS A 80 -15.71 0.35 -10.84
C LYS A 80 -16.05 -0.34 -12.17
N ASP A 81 -15.05 -0.60 -13.01
CA ASP A 81 -15.26 -1.27 -14.30
C ASP A 81 -15.80 -2.70 -14.12
N LEU A 82 -15.27 -3.44 -13.15
CA LEU A 82 -15.79 -4.76 -12.78
C LEU A 82 -17.24 -4.67 -12.30
N THR A 83 -17.57 -3.69 -11.45
CA THR A 83 -18.94 -3.47 -10.97
C THR A 83 -19.90 -3.24 -12.13
N LEU A 84 -19.55 -2.36 -13.08
CA LEU A 84 -20.37 -2.10 -14.26
C LEU A 84 -20.57 -3.37 -15.10
N LYS A 85 -19.48 -4.11 -15.36
CA LYS A 85 -19.51 -5.40 -16.07
C LYS A 85 -20.43 -6.43 -15.39
N ILE A 86 -20.45 -6.49 -14.05
CA ILE A 86 -21.33 -7.36 -13.26
C ILE A 86 -22.79 -6.92 -13.40
N LEU A 87 -23.08 -5.63 -13.26
CA LEU A 87 -24.43 -5.08 -13.33
C LEU A 87 -25.08 -5.31 -14.71
N GLU A 88 -24.32 -5.11 -15.79
CA GLU A 88 -24.74 -5.35 -17.18
C GLU A 88 -24.98 -6.83 -17.50
N SER A 89 -24.52 -7.75 -16.66
CA SER A 89 -24.64 -9.18 -16.95
C SER A 89 -26.07 -9.68 -16.71
N SER A 90 -26.58 -10.41 -17.69
CA SER A 90 -27.95 -10.92 -17.71
C SER A 90 -28.14 -12.31 -17.07
N SER A 91 -27.06 -12.97 -16.63
CA SER A 91 -27.12 -14.32 -16.05
C SER A 91 -25.99 -14.52 -15.04
N ASN A 92 -26.27 -15.29 -13.97
CA ASN A 92 -25.31 -15.63 -12.92
C ASN A 92 -24.04 -16.30 -13.48
N LYS A 93 -24.17 -17.18 -14.48
CA LYS A 93 -23.01 -17.80 -15.15
C LYS A 93 -22.12 -16.77 -15.85
N LYS A 94 -22.71 -15.74 -16.47
CA LYS A 94 -21.95 -14.65 -17.10
C LYS A 94 -21.25 -13.78 -16.06
N VAL A 95 -21.90 -13.52 -14.92
CA VAL A 95 -21.29 -12.80 -13.79
C VAL A 95 -20.03 -13.53 -13.32
N ILE A 96 -20.13 -14.84 -13.04
CA ILE A 96 -19.00 -15.65 -12.58
C ILE A 96 -17.84 -15.61 -13.57
N ASN A 97 -18.12 -15.78 -14.87
CA ASN A 97 -17.08 -15.74 -15.89
C ASN A 97 -16.41 -14.36 -15.98
N LYS A 98 -17.18 -13.27 -15.98
CA LYS A 98 -16.63 -11.90 -16.02
C LYS A 98 -15.77 -11.58 -14.80
N VAL A 99 -16.20 -12.03 -13.62
CA VAL A 99 -15.44 -11.88 -12.37
C VAL A 99 -14.11 -12.61 -12.47
N ASN A 100 -14.12 -13.90 -12.82
CA ASN A 100 -12.91 -14.70 -12.98
C ASN A 100 -11.94 -14.12 -14.03
N GLU A 101 -12.46 -13.61 -15.15
CA GLU A 101 -11.65 -12.97 -16.18
C GLU A 101 -11.04 -11.64 -15.72
N SER A 102 -11.82 -10.79 -15.04
CA SER A 102 -11.35 -9.49 -14.56
C SER A 102 -10.30 -9.67 -13.46
N PHE A 103 -10.49 -10.58 -12.51
CA PHE A 103 -9.46 -10.85 -11.49
C PHE A 103 -8.15 -11.35 -12.10
N LYS A 104 -8.21 -12.18 -13.14
CA LYS A 104 -7.01 -12.65 -13.84
C LYS A 104 -6.33 -11.58 -14.67
N LYS A 105 -7.09 -10.80 -15.46
CA LYS A 105 -6.54 -9.84 -16.43
C LYS A 105 -6.28 -8.46 -15.83
N ASP A 106 -7.23 -7.94 -15.08
CA ASP A 106 -7.21 -6.55 -14.59
C ASP A 106 -6.50 -6.46 -13.24
N PHE A 107 -6.72 -7.42 -12.34
CA PHE A 107 -6.12 -7.47 -10.99
C PHE A 107 -4.87 -8.35 -10.88
N ASN A 108 -4.45 -8.97 -11.99
CA ASN A 108 -3.24 -9.80 -12.05
C ASN A 108 -3.20 -10.90 -10.97
N VAL A 109 -4.33 -11.53 -10.71
CA VAL A 109 -4.45 -12.65 -9.76
C VAL A 109 -4.13 -13.97 -10.47
N ASP A 110 -3.25 -14.77 -9.86
CA ASP A 110 -2.79 -16.04 -10.45
C ASP A 110 -3.93 -17.06 -10.56
N LYS A 111 -4.72 -17.18 -9.49
CA LYS A 111 -5.86 -18.10 -9.43
C LYS A 111 -7.10 -17.40 -8.88
N CYS A 112 -8.19 -17.43 -9.62
CA CYS A 112 -9.50 -16.96 -9.17
C CYS A 112 -10.52 -18.08 -9.39
N LEU A 113 -11.26 -18.42 -8.35
CA LEU A 113 -12.35 -19.40 -8.35
C LEU A 113 -13.55 -18.80 -7.63
N LEU A 114 -14.71 -18.85 -8.24
CA LEU A 114 -15.98 -18.49 -7.62
C LEU A 114 -16.92 -19.70 -7.74
N GLU A 115 -17.18 -20.33 -6.60
CA GLU A 115 -17.93 -21.59 -6.51
C GLU A 115 -19.07 -21.44 -5.50
N PHE A 116 -20.19 -22.12 -5.75
CA PHE A 116 -21.37 -22.10 -4.90
C PHE A 116 -21.55 -23.48 -4.26
N PHE A 117 -21.91 -23.47 -2.98
CA PHE A 117 -22.00 -24.65 -2.13
C PHE A 117 -23.29 -24.62 -1.33
N ASP A 118 -23.84 -25.80 -1.07
CA ASP A 118 -24.94 -25.97 -0.11
C ASP A 118 -24.42 -25.84 1.33
N ASN A 119 -25.32 -25.54 2.27
CA ASN A 119 -24.97 -25.46 3.70
C ASN A 119 -24.22 -26.70 4.23
N LYS A 120 -24.59 -27.90 3.79
CA LYS A 120 -23.90 -29.15 4.20
C LYS A 120 -22.45 -29.22 3.71
N GLN A 121 -22.19 -28.70 2.51
CA GLN A 121 -20.85 -28.69 1.92
C GLN A 121 -19.98 -27.64 2.61
N ILE A 122 -20.55 -26.49 2.96
CA ILE A 122 -19.86 -25.47 3.76
C ILE A 122 -19.46 -26.03 5.12
N ASP A 123 -20.35 -26.73 5.84
CA ASP A 123 -20.01 -27.36 7.12
C ASP A 123 -18.81 -28.33 7.01
N GLU A 124 -18.68 -29.05 5.89
CA GLU A 124 -17.52 -29.91 5.62
C GLU A 124 -16.24 -29.11 5.35
N ILE A 125 -16.35 -28.01 4.60
CA ILE A 125 -15.23 -27.11 4.31
C ILE A 125 -14.76 -26.43 5.60
N GLU A 126 -15.66 -25.93 6.44
CA GLU A 126 -15.32 -25.33 7.74
C GLU A 126 -14.59 -26.33 8.64
N LYS A 127 -15.06 -27.58 8.71
CA LYS A 127 -14.40 -28.63 9.52
C LYS A 127 -13.00 -28.98 9.03
N LYS A 128 -12.76 -28.96 7.72
CA LYS A 128 -11.43 -29.28 7.14
C LYS A 128 -10.47 -28.10 7.15
N THR A 129 -10.98 -26.89 6.95
CA THR A 129 -10.15 -25.68 6.85
C THR A 129 -10.00 -24.96 8.18
N GLU A 130 -10.88 -25.23 9.15
CA GLU A 130 -11.02 -24.51 10.42
C GLU A 130 -11.32 -23.01 10.22
N LEU A 131 -11.79 -22.63 9.02
CA LEU A 131 -12.19 -21.27 8.68
C LEU A 131 -13.70 -21.13 8.82
N SER A 132 -14.15 -20.07 9.49
CA SER A 132 -15.59 -19.80 9.64
C SER A 132 -16.14 -19.11 8.39
N MET A 133 -17.08 -19.74 7.71
CA MET A 133 -17.71 -19.26 6.48
C MET A 133 -19.03 -18.54 6.76
N HIS A 134 -19.02 -17.66 7.77
CA HIS A 134 -20.19 -16.86 8.12
C HIS A 134 -20.40 -15.69 7.14
N LYS A 135 -21.58 -15.08 7.18
CA LYS A 135 -21.92 -13.95 6.31
C LYS A 135 -20.95 -12.79 6.49
N GLY A 136 -20.31 -12.37 5.40
CA GLY A 136 -19.34 -11.28 5.40
C GLY A 136 -17.94 -11.68 5.89
N ALA A 137 -17.68 -12.96 6.14
CA ALA A 137 -16.35 -13.43 6.48
C ALA A 137 -15.39 -13.21 5.30
N ILE A 138 -14.20 -12.70 5.62
CA ILE A 138 -13.05 -12.67 4.72
C ILE A 138 -11.87 -13.27 5.46
N HIS A 139 -11.22 -14.24 4.80
CA HIS A 139 -10.00 -14.87 5.30
C HIS A 139 -8.88 -14.55 4.34
N CYS A 140 -7.92 -13.75 4.77
CA CYS A 140 -6.69 -13.48 4.02
C CYS A 140 -5.47 -14.04 4.75
N GLY A 141 -4.47 -14.46 3.99
CA GLY A 141 -3.17 -14.83 4.53
C GLY A 141 -2.56 -16.05 3.86
N SER A 142 -1.51 -16.56 4.51
CA SER A 142 -0.82 -17.80 4.14
C SER A 142 -1.28 -18.90 5.09
N PHE A 143 -1.90 -19.95 4.54
CA PHE A 143 -2.42 -21.10 5.30
C PHE A 143 -1.49 -22.31 5.13
N SER A 144 -1.76 -23.42 5.83
CA SER A 144 -1.01 -24.65 5.61
C SER A 144 -1.20 -25.17 4.17
N ASN A 145 -0.16 -25.78 3.59
CA ASN A 145 -0.20 -26.31 2.22
C ASN A 145 -1.39 -27.26 2.00
N GLU A 146 -1.73 -28.08 3.00
CA GLU A 146 -2.89 -28.97 2.95
C GLU A 146 -4.21 -28.21 2.76
N LYS A 147 -4.40 -27.11 3.51
CA LYS A 147 -5.60 -26.26 3.41
C LYS A 147 -5.64 -25.55 2.05
N MET A 148 -4.52 -25.01 1.60
CA MET A 148 -4.44 -24.32 0.31
C MET A 148 -4.71 -25.28 -0.87
N SER A 149 -4.09 -26.46 -0.86
CA SER A 149 -4.35 -27.51 -1.85
C SER A 149 -5.81 -27.97 -1.82
N TYR A 150 -6.44 -28.09 -0.65
CA TYR A 150 -7.86 -28.43 -0.57
C TYR A 150 -8.76 -27.34 -1.19
N LEU A 151 -8.46 -26.07 -0.95
CA LEU A 151 -9.25 -24.93 -1.42
C LEU A 151 -9.06 -24.62 -2.91
N PHE A 152 -7.89 -24.92 -3.48
CA PHE A 152 -7.54 -24.62 -4.89
C PHE A 152 -7.33 -25.87 -5.75
N ASN A 153 -7.98 -26.99 -5.40
CA ASN A 153 -8.02 -28.22 -6.19
C ASN A 153 -6.62 -28.81 -6.49
N GLY A 154 -5.71 -28.76 -5.50
CA GLY A 154 -4.37 -29.34 -5.56
C GLY A 154 -3.29 -28.42 -6.14
N ASP A 155 -3.54 -27.13 -6.27
CA ASP A 155 -2.54 -26.17 -6.77
C ASP A 155 -1.55 -25.77 -5.64
N GLU A 156 -0.46 -26.53 -5.51
CA GLU A 156 0.57 -26.33 -4.48
C GLU A 156 1.43 -25.07 -4.68
N LYS A 157 1.29 -24.36 -5.81
CA LYS A 157 2.06 -23.15 -6.09
C LYS A 157 1.53 -21.91 -5.36
N ILE A 158 0.32 -21.98 -4.82
CA ILE A 158 -0.33 -20.86 -4.14
C ILE A 158 0.30 -20.71 -2.75
N GLU A 159 0.90 -19.55 -2.49
CA GLU A 159 1.58 -19.25 -1.23
C GLU A 159 0.74 -18.32 -0.33
N SER A 160 -0.18 -17.56 -0.92
CA SER A 160 -1.13 -16.71 -0.21
C SER A 160 -2.52 -16.76 -0.85
N LEU A 161 -3.56 -16.56 -0.03
CA LEU A 161 -4.94 -16.58 -0.50
C LEU A 161 -5.83 -15.54 0.18
N VAL A 162 -6.95 -15.26 -0.48
CA VAL A 162 -8.12 -14.59 0.09
C VAL A 162 -9.38 -15.40 -0.22
N ILE A 163 -10.22 -15.62 0.79
CA ILE A 163 -11.56 -16.17 0.65
C ILE A 163 -12.55 -15.13 1.11
N ALA A 164 -13.47 -14.74 0.23
CA ALA A 164 -14.62 -13.92 0.59
C ALA A 164 -15.91 -14.72 0.46
N VAL A 165 -16.72 -14.70 1.53
CA VAL A 165 -17.95 -15.50 1.64
C VAL A 165 -19.17 -14.68 1.25
N ILE A 166 -19.92 -15.16 0.26
CA ILE A 166 -21.13 -14.55 -0.29
C ILE A 166 -22.31 -15.44 0.11
N VAL A 167 -23.13 -14.99 1.08
CA VAL A 167 -24.27 -15.78 1.54
C VAL A 167 -25.52 -15.42 0.74
N LEU A 168 -26.06 -16.37 -0.02
CA LEU A 168 -27.36 -16.29 -0.69
C LEU A 168 -28.42 -17.00 0.16
N GLN A 169 -29.69 -16.98 -0.27
CA GLN A 169 -30.79 -17.56 0.52
C GLN A 169 -30.65 -19.09 0.73
N GLU A 170 -30.32 -19.83 -0.33
CA GLU A 170 -30.23 -21.30 -0.30
C GLU A 170 -28.80 -21.84 -0.50
N GLU A 171 -27.87 -20.99 -0.94
CA GLU A 171 -26.49 -21.36 -1.30
C GLU A 171 -25.49 -20.36 -0.71
N ILE A 172 -24.24 -20.79 -0.54
CA ILE A 172 -23.12 -19.96 -0.11
C ILE A 172 -22.05 -19.96 -1.22
N GLY A 173 -21.75 -18.79 -1.75
CA GLY A 173 -20.68 -18.57 -2.71
C GLY A 173 -19.34 -18.30 -2.00
N LEU A 174 -18.28 -18.98 -2.43
CA LEU A 174 -16.91 -18.69 -2.00
C LEU A 174 -16.13 -18.08 -3.16
N LEU A 175 -15.73 -16.82 -3.02
CA LEU A 175 -14.77 -16.17 -3.90
C LEU A 175 -13.36 -16.43 -3.37
N LYS A 176 -12.60 -17.27 -4.07
CA LYS A 176 -11.26 -17.70 -3.71
C LYS A 176 -10.24 -17.08 -4.66
N LEU A 177 -9.34 -16.28 -4.12
CA LEU A 177 -8.23 -15.65 -4.83
C LEU A 177 -6.93 -16.22 -4.30
N GLY A 178 -6.09 -16.73 -5.18
CA GLY A 178 -4.79 -17.32 -4.84
C GLY A 178 -3.67 -16.60 -5.57
N SER A 179 -2.54 -16.41 -4.90
CA SER A 179 -1.32 -15.90 -5.51
C SER A 179 -0.12 -16.78 -5.20
N TYR A 180 0.81 -16.80 -6.15
CA TYR A 180 2.12 -17.44 -6.00
C TYR A 180 3.11 -16.59 -5.19
N ASP A 181 2.74 -15.36 -4.86
CA ASP A 181 3.51 -14.50 -3.96
C ASP A 181 2.96 -14.61 -2.54
N ARG A 182 3.78 -15.11 -1.60
CA ARG A 182 3.41 -15.21 -0.18
C ARG A 182 2.99 -13.88 0.43
N THR A 183 3.51 -12.75 -0.05
CA THR A 183 3.33 -11.43 0.58
C THR A 183 2.09 -10.68 0.13
N LYS A 184 1.53 -11.05 -1.03
CA LYS A 184 0.44 -10.31 -1.68
C LYS A 184 -0.84 -10.18 -0.86
N TYR A 185 -1.13 -11.13 0.01
CA TYR A 185 -2.37 -11.16 0.82
C TYR A 185 -2.09 -11.31 2.33
N LEU A 186 -0.92 -10.87 2.81
CA LEU A 186 -0.57 -10.98 4.25
C LEU A 186 -1.20 -9.87 5.13
N GLY A 187 -1.75 -8.81 4.54
CA GLY A 187 -2.33 -7.68 5.27
C GLY A 187 -3.84 -7.56 5.08
N ASP A 188 -4.56 -7.22 6.15
CA ASP A 188 -5.99 -6.91 6.11
C ASP A 188 -6.28 -5.67 5.24
N GLU A 189 -5.34 -4.71 5.16
CA GLU A 189 -5.53 -3.42 4.47
C GLU A 189 -5.89 -3.57 2.98
N ASP A 190 -5.38 -4.62 2.34
CA ASP A 190 -5.62 -4.90 0.92
C ASP A 190 -6.96 -5.58 0.64
N THR A 191 -7.78 -5.91 1.65
CA THR A 191 -9.02 -6.67 1.44
C THR A 191 -10.26 -5.80 1.21
N THR A 192 -10.18 -4.49 1.43
CA THR A 192 -11.31 -3.55 1.30
C THR A 192 -11.99 -3.61 -0.08
N PHE A 193 -11.22 -3.75 -1.15
CA PHE A 193 -11.80 -3.87 -2.50
C PHE A 193 -12.51 -5.21 -2.71
N ILE A 194 -12.03 -6.27 -2.06
CA ILE A 194 -12.63 -7.60 -2.12
C ILE A 194 -13.96 -7.59 -1.36
N GLU A 195 -14.03 -6.92 -0.21
CA GLU A 195 -15.30 -6.63 0.50
C GLU A 195 -16.31 -5.93 -0.41
N TYR A 196 -15.87 -4.88 -1.09
CA TYR A 196 -16.73 -4.13 -2.01
C TYR A 196 -17.26 -5.03 -3.15
N ILE A 197 -16.39 -5.81 -3.80
CA ILE A 197 -16.81 -6.74 -4.86
C ILE A 197 -17.72 -7.85 -4.33
N ARG A 198 -17.44 -8.40 -3.14
CA ARG A 198 -18.31 -9.38 -2.47
C ARG A 198 -19.71 -8.82 -2.28
N ASP A 199 -19.83 -7.61 -1.76
CA ASP A 199 -21.13 -6.97 -1.49
C ASP A 199 -21.92 -6.71 -2.79
N VAL A 200 -21.22 -6.27 -3.85
CA VAL A 200 -21.82 -6.10 -5.18
C VAL A 200 -22.32 -7.44 -5.72
N LEU A 201 -21.53 -8.51 -5.58
CA LEU A 201 -21.91 -9.85 -6.03
C LEU A 201 -23.09 -10.39 -5.23
N GLU A 202 -23.09 -10.24 -3.91
CA GLU A 202 -24.21 -10.64 -3.04
C GLU A 202 -25.50 -9.97 -3.50
N LYS A 203 -25.48 -8.65 -3.74
CA LYS A 203 -26.67 -7.91 -4.20
C LYS A 203 -27.12 -8.29 -5.60
N LYS A 204 -26.20 -8.61 -6.51
CA LYS A 204 -26.54 -9.01 -7.88
C LYS A 204 -27.11 -10.42 -7.93
N LEU A 205 -26.59 -11.34 -7.12
CA LEU A 205 -26.95 -12.76 -7.12
C LEU A 205 -28.17 -13.06 -6.22
N MET A 206 -28.49 -12.19 -5.26
CA MET A 206 -29.75 -12.24 -4.51
C MET A 206 -30.98 -11.83 -5.33
N LYS A 207 -30.78 -11.21 -6.51
CA LYS A 207 -31.85 -10.75 -7.40
C LYS A 207 -32.20 -11.79 -8.46
#